data_AF-A0A7C5T743-F1
#
_entry.id   AF-A0A7C5T743-F1
#
_cell.length_a   1.000
_cell.length_b   1.000
_cell.length_c   1.000
_cell.angle_alpha   90.00
_cell.angle_beta   90.00
_cell.angle_gamma   90.00
#
_symmetry.space_group_name_H-M   'P 1'
#
loop_
_entity.id
_entity.type
_entity.pdbx_description
1 polymer ?
#
loop_
_entity_poly.entity_id
_entity_poly.type
_entity_poly.pdbx_seq_one_letter_code
_entity_poly.pdbx_strand_id
1 'polypeptide(L)'
;MISTQELLTKISQVLPQPLYRELENAVKDLDDERALLLMYRVLKLYATSLIDPGEAIGIVTAQSIGEPGTQMILRSFHYAGLREFSMARGLPRLIEIVDARRNPSTPLMFIYLKPPHNKSREAAEAVAKKIQQVTLEMLAKEVDVDYVAGAVTITLDPEQLKYRGLSLKDVEKIVSKA
;
A
#
# COMPACT_ATOMS: atom_id res chain seq x y z
N MET A 1 36.28 2.10 38.70
CA MET A 1 34.87 2.34 38.35
C MET A 1 34.81 2.47 36.85
N ILE A 2 34.06 1.61 36.16
CA ILE A 2 33.87 1.73 34.71
C ILE A 2 33.01 2.97 34.49
N SER A 3 33.45 3.89 33.63
CA SER A 3 32.71 5.14 33.39
C SER A 3 31.44 4.86 32.58
N THR A 4 30.36 5.60 32.86
CA THR A 4 29.06 5.47 32.19
C THR A 4 29.20 5.64 30.66
N GLN A 5 30.13 6.48 30.21
CA GLN A 5 30.44 6.72 28.80
C GLN A 5 31.18 5.56 28.11
N GLU A 6 32.08 4.86 28.80
CA GLU A 6 32.72 3.66 28.24
C GLU A 6 31.72 2.51 28.05
N LEU A 7 30.76 2.37 28.96
CA LEU A 7 29.68 1.40 28.85
C LEU A 7 28.71 1.74 27.72
N LEU A 8 28.32 3.01 27.56
CA LEU A 8 27.48 3.44 26.43
C LEU A 8 28.13 3.10 25.08
N THR A 9 29.44 3.31 24.96
CA THR A 9 30.21 3.00 23.75
C THR A 9 30.26 1.49 23.46
N LYS A 10 30.27 0.64 24.49
CA LYS A 10 30.20 -0.82 24.32
C LYS A 10 28.78 -1.29 23.96
N ILE A 11 27.76 -0.65 24.53
CA ILE A 11 26.35 -0.99 24.31
C ILE A 11 25.92 -0.66 22.87
N SER A 12 26.48 0.38 22.27
CA SER A 12 26.18 0.74 20.87
C SER A 12 26.55 -0.34 19.86
N GLN A 13 27.43 -1.29 20.22
CA GLN A 13 27.79 -2.43 19.36
C GLN A 13 26.81 -3.59 19.45
N VAL A 14 26.04 -3.67 20.55
CA VAL A 14 25.15 -4.81 20.84
C VAL A 14 23.69 -4.49 20.53
N LEU A 15 23.26 -3.25 20.82
CA LEU A 15 21.84 -2.87 20.66
C LEU A 15 21.54 -2.26 19.28
N PRO A 16 20.33 -2.48 18.74
CA PRO A 16 19.84 -1.76 17.57
C PRO A 16 19.80 -0.25 17.79
N GLN A 17 20.08 0.51 16.72
CA GLN A 17 20.16 1.98 16.76
C GLN A 17 18.94 2.70 17.36
N PRO A 18 17.68 2.30 17.09
CA PRO A 18 16.53 2.94 17.71
C PRO A 18 16.53 2.81 19.23
N LEU A 19 16.80 1.60 19.73
CA LEU A 19 16.83 1.29 21.16
C LEU A 19 18.00 2.00 21.86
N TYR A 20 19.16 2.07 21.20
CA TYR A 20 20.31 2.81 21.70
C TYR A 20 20.01 4.30 21.88
N ARG A 21 19.33 4.94 20.91
CA ARG A 21 18.96 6.36 21.00
C ARG A 21 17.99 6.63 22.14
N GLU A 22 17.01 5.75 22.35
CA GLU A 22 16.09 5.85 23.48
C GLU A 22 16.82 5.71 24.81
N LEU A 23 17.74 4.74 24.92
CA LEU A 23 18.58 4.55 26.09
C LEU A 23 19.47 5.78 26.36
N GLU A 24 20.13 6.32 25.34
CA GLU A 24 21.00 7.49 25.46
C GLU A 24 20.23 8.71 25.96
N ASN A 25 19.02 8.95 25.44
CA ASN A 25 18.17 10.04 25.90
C ASN A 25 17.73 9.83 27.35
N ALA A 26 17.34 8.61 27.73
CA ALA A 26 16.92 8.32 29.09
C ALA A 26 18.09 8.46 30.09
N VAL A 27 19.31 8.06 29.72
CA VAL A 27 20.47 8.10 30.62
C VAL A 27 20.95 9.53 30.92
N LYS A 28 20.70 10.50 30.03
CA LYS A 28 21.10 11.91 30.23
C LYS A 28 20.44 12.58 31.44
N ASP A 29 19.25 12.13 31.81
CA ASP A 29 18.44 12.75 32.86
C ASP A 29 18.54 12.02 34.22
N LEU A 30 19.40 10.99 34.34
CA LEU A 30 19.45 10.10 35.50
C LEU A 30 20.77 10.19 36.28
N ASP A 31 20.69 9.93 37.59
CA ASP A 31 21.85 9.73 38.45
C ASP A 31 22.71 8.55 37.97
N ASP A 32 24.05 8.63 38.10
CA ASP A 32 24.99 7.62 37.59
C ASP A 32 24.64 6.18 38.03
N GLU A 33 24.22 6.00 39.29
CA GLU A 33 23.84 4.70 39.83
C GLU A 33 22.55 4.14 39.19
N ARG A 34 21.58 5.02 38.92
CA ARG A 34 20.33 4.65 38.25
C ARG A 34 20.52 4.44 36.76
N ALA A 35 21.39 5.21 36.13
CA ALA A 35 21.80 5.03 34.74
C ALA A 35 22.44 3.65 34.53
N LEU A 36 23.39 3.27 35.39
CA LEU A 36 24.03 1.95 35.35
C LEU A 36 23.01 0.81 35.54
N LEU A 37 22.08 0.96 36.50
CA LEU A 37 21.02 -0.02 36.73
C LEU A 37 20.10 -0.17 35.52
N LEU A 38 19.71 0.94 34.89
CA LEU A 38 18.88 0.95 33.69
C LEU A 38 19.58 0.26 32.52
N MET A 39 20.85 0.62 32.26
CA MET A 39 21.66 0.02 31.21
C MET A 39 21.81 -1.50 31.41
N TYR A 40 22.09 -1.95 32.64
CA TYR A 40 22.15 -3.36 32.96
C TYR A 40 20.81 -4.07 32.72
N ARG A 41 19.70 -3.46 33.13
CA ARG A 41 18.36 -4.06 32.97
C ARG A 41 17.97 -4.17 31.50
N VAL A 42 18.25 -3.16 30.68
CA VAL A 42 17.98 -3.17 29.23
C VAL A 42 18.82 -4.26 28.54
N LEU A 43 20.11 -4.34 28.85
CA LEU A 43 20.98 -5.38 28.30
C LEU A 43 20.51 -6.78 28.71
N LYS A 44 20.16 -6.97 29.98
CA LYS A 44 19.66 -8.25 30.48
C LYS A 44 18.38 -8.64 29.76
N LEU A 45 17.41 -7.73 29.65
CA LEU A 45 16.14 -7.98 28.96
C LEU A 45 16.39 -8.33 27.49
N TYR A 46 17.20 -7.54 26.78
CA TYR A 46 17.54 -7.79 25.39
C TYR A 46 18.15 -9.19 25.20
N ALA A 47 19.16 -9.55 26.02
CA ALA A 47 19.79 -10.86 25.96
C ALA A 47 18.82 -12.02 26.25
N THR A 48 17.89 -11.85 27.19
CA THR A 48 16.87 -12.85 27.51
C THR A 48 15.69 -12.90 26.53
N SER A 49 15.52 -11.88 25.69
CA SER A 49 14.48 -11.82 24.66
C SER A 49 14.96 -12.33 23.30
N LEU A 50 16.21 -12.73 23.20
CA LEU A 50 16.70 -13.42 22.01
C LEU A 50 16.04 -14.80 21.90
N ILE A 51 15.82 -15.23 20.66
CA ILE A 51 15.25 -16.54 20.39
C ILE A 51 16.28 -17.64 20.68
N ASP A 52 15.82 -18.75 21.26
CA ASP A 52 16.66 -19.91 21.50
C ASP A 52 17.07 -20.60 20.19
N PRO A 53 18.34 -21.05 20.06
CA PRO A 53 18.79 -21.75 18.88
C PRO A 53 18.10 -23.11 18.76
N GLY A 54 17.59 -23.43 17.56
CA GLY A 54 16.90 -24.69 17.28
C GLY A 54 15.37 -24.60 17.34
N GLU A 55 14.82 -23.43 17.67
CA GLU A 55 13.37 -23.20 17.67
C GLU A 55 12.75 -23.33 16.27
N ALA A 56 11.57 -23.94 16.17
CA ALA A 56 10.87 -24.21 14.92
C ALA A 56 10.13 -22.97 14.38
N ILE A 57 10.85 -21.89 14.12
CA ILE A 57 10.30 -20.59 13.73
C ILE A 57 9.36 -20.65 12.52
N GLY A 58 9.61 -21.55 11.57
CA GLY A 58 8.76 -21.70 10.38
C GLY A 58 7.34 -22.14 10.72
N ILE A 59 7.20 -23.11 11.63
CA ILE A 59 5.89 -23.64 12.05
C ILE A 59 5.14 -22.59 12.86
N VAL A 60 5.81 -21.98 13.84
CA VAL A 60 5.20 -20.95 14.70
C VAL A 60 4.76 -19.74 13.87
N THR A 61 5.58 -19.31 12.91
CA THR A 61 5.24 -18.19 12.01
C THR A 61 4.06 -18.53 11.11
N ALA A 62 4.05 -19.73 10.51
CA ALA A 62 2.96 -20.17 9.64
C ALA A 62 1.62 -20.24 10.40
N GLN A 63 1.61 -20.78 11.62
CA GLN A 63 0.41 -20.81 12.47
C GLN A 63 -0.03 -19.39 12.86
N SER A 64 0.91 -18.55 13.31
CA SER A 64 0.61 -17.19 13.77
C SER A 64 0.01 -16.30 12.68
N ILE A 65 0.40 -16.48 11.42
CA ILE A 65 -0.19 -15.78 10.26
C ILE A 65 -1.53 -16.42 9.85
N GLY A 66 -1.64 -17.75 9.90
CA GLY A 66 -2.80 -18.49 9.41
C GLY A 66 -4.02 -18.48 10.34
N GLU A 67 -3.81 -18.59 11.65
CA GLU A 67 -4.86 -18.64 12.67
C GLU A 67 -5.84 -17.45 12.62
N PRO A 68 -5.38 -16.17 12.56
CA PRO A 68 -6.29 -15.03 12.45
C PRO A 68 -7.03 -14.96 11.12
N GLY A 69 -6.58 -15.68 10.08
CA GLY A 69 -7.23 -15.72 8.77
C GLY A 69 -8.70 -16.15 8.84
N THR A 70 -9.02 -17.07 9.75
CA THR A 70 -10.39 -17.53 10.02
C THR A 70 -11.27 -16.41 10.60
N GLN A 71 -10.72 -15.63 11.52
CA GLN A 71 -11.39 -14.52 12.20
C GLN A 71 -11.53 -13.28 11.32
N MET A 72 -10.62 -13.12 10.35
CA MET A 72 -10.63 -11.97 9.45
C MET A 72 -11.82 -12.00 8.47
N ILE A 73 -12.32 -13.19 8.15
CA ILE A 73 -13.53 -13.37 7.32
C ILE A 73 -14.74 -12.74 8.02
N LEU A 74 -14.96 -13.06 9.31
CA LEU A 74 -16.12 -12.58 10.06
C LEU A 74 -16.08 -11.07 10.35
N ARG A 75 -14.89 -10.51 10.63
CA ARG A 75 -14.75 -9.07 10.91
C ARG A 75 -15.02 -8.18 9.69
N SER A 76 -14.71 -8.64 8.48
CA SER A 76 -14.79 -7.81 7.26
C SER A 76 -16.24 -7.52 6.80
N PHE A 77 -17.23 -8.32 7.20
CA PHE A 77 -18.62 -8.13 6.79
C PHE A 77 -19.34 -6.99 7.52
N HIS A 78 -18.89 -6.60 8.71
CA HIS A 78 -19.55 -5.57 9.53
C HIS A 78 -19.05 -4.13 9.26
N TYR A 79 -17.91 -3.95 8.56
CA TYR A 79 -17.31 -2.64 8.27
C TYR A 79 -17.73 -2.04 6.91
N ALA A 80 -18.75 -2.59 6.25
CA ALA A 80 -19.21 -2.22 4.90
C ALA A 80 -19.94 -0.84 4.82
N GLY A 81 -19.52 0.16 5.60
CA GLY A 81 -20.11 1.51 5.64
C GLY A 81 -19.38 2.57 4.82
N LEU A 82 -18.17 2.30 4.32
CA LEU A 82 -17.37 3.27 3.55
C LEU A 82 -17.05 2.69 2.16
N ARG A 83 -17.78 3.16 1.15
CA ARG A 83 -17.81 2.64 -0.24
C ARG A 83 -16.48 2.72 -1.01
N GLU A 84 -15.43 3.32 -0.47
CA GLU A 84 -14.20 3.59 -1.23
C GLU A 84 -13.04 2.61 -0.96
N PHE A 85 -13.15 1.70 0.01
CA PHE A 85 -12.09 0.70 0.29
C PHE A 85 -12.60 -0.75 0.46
N SER A 86 -13.84 -1.04 0.05
CA SER A 86 -14.47 -2.37 0.23
C SER A 86 -13.95 -3.49 -0.69
N MET A 87 -12.92 -3.28 -1.52
CA MET A 87 -12.56 -4.23 -2.59
C MET A 87 -11.31 -5.08 -2.39
N ALA A 88 -10.70 -5.06 -1.21
CA ALA A 88 -9.80 -6.14 -0.81
C ALA A 88 -10.45 -6.91 0.33
N ARG A 89 -11.18 -7.97 -0.01
CA ARG A 89 -11.44 -9.08 0.90
C ARG A 89 -10.07 -9.48 1.47
N GLY A 90 -9.75 -9.10 2.71
CA GLY A 90 -8.37 -9.10 3.18
C GLY A 90 -7.69 -10.47 3.03
N LEU A 91 -8.44 -11.56 3.23
CA LEU A 91 -7.92 -12.92 3.15
C LEU A 91 -7.63 -13.32 1.69
N PRO A 92 -8.56 -13.13 0.73
CA PRO A 92 -8.22 -13.27 -0.69
C PRO A 92 -6.98 -12.50 -1.12
N ARG A 93 -6.78 -11.26 -0.66
CA ARG A 93 -5.57 -10.50 -1.01
C ARG A 93 -4.29 -11.12 -0.41
N LEU A 94 -4.35 -11.58 0.83
CA LEU A 94 -3.24 -12.27 1.47
C LEU A 94 -2.86 -13.54 0.70
N ILE A 95 -3.86 -14.33 0.28
CA ILE A 95 -3.66 -15.53 -0.53
C ILE A 95 -2.99 -15.18 -1.87
N GLU A 96 -3.45 -14.13 -2.57
CA GLU A 96 -2.84 -13.70 -3.83
C GLU A 96 -1.35 -13.36 -3.71
N ILE A 97 -0.97 -12.72 -2.60
CA ILE A 97 0.42 -12.31 -2.33
C ILE A 97 1.27 -13.54 -2.00
N VAL A 98 0.80 -14.43 -1.13
CA VAL A 98 1.53 -15.65 -0.73
C VAL A 98 1.69 -16.62 -1.90
N ASP A 99 0.65 -16.79 -2.73
CA ASP A 99 0.69 -17.63 -3.93
C ASP A 99 1.48 -17.01 -5.09
N ALA A 100 2.00 -15.78 -4.93
CA ALA A 100 2.70 -15.03 -5.96
C ALA A 100 1.94 -14.99 -7.30
N ARG A 101 0.61 -14.74 -7.26
CA ARG A 101 -0.22 -14.76 -8.46
C ARG A 101 0.25 -13.70 -9.46
N ARG A 102 0.44 -14.11 -10.72
CA ARG A 102 0.89 -13.23 -11.80
C ARG A 102 -0.05 -12.04 -12.03
N ASN A 103 -1.36 -12.28 -11.99
CA ASN A 103 -2.39 -11.25 -12.18
C ASN A 103 -3.26 -11.18 -10.92
N PRO A 104 -3.14 -10.12 -10.10
CA PRO A 104 -4.03 -9.92 -8.95
C PRO A 104 -5.43 -9.51 -9.41
N SER A 105 -6.47 -9.83 -8.61
CA SER A 105 -7.86 -9.54 -8.99
C SER A 105 -8.17 -8.04 -9.06
N THR A 106 -7.56 -7.26 -8.17
CA THR A 106 -7.75 -5.80 -8.08
C THR A 106 -6.40 -5.08 -8.00
N PRO A 107 -5.70 -4.90 -9.15
CA PRO A 107 -4.44 -4.16 -9.17
C PRO A 107 -4.69 -2.67 -8.86
N LEU A 108 -3.85 -2.10 -8.00
CA LEU A 108 -3.88 -0.68 -7.64
C LEU A 108 -2.50 -0.09 -7.87
N MET A 109 -2.45 1.16 -8.31
CA MET A 109 -1.22 1.90 -8.52
C MET A 109 -1.28 3.27 -7.84
N PHE A 110 -0.22 3.63 -7.14
CA PHE A 110 -0.04 4.97 -6.60
C PHE A 110 0.91 5.73 -7.51
N ILE A 111 0.40 6.81 -8.13
CA ILE A 111 1.15 7.61 -9.10
C ILE A 111 1.58 8.90 -8.44
N TYR A 112 2.87 9.03 -8.15
CA TYR A 112 3.45 10.25 -7.60
C TYR A 112 3.83 11.20 -8.72
N LEU A 113 3.35 12.44 -8.64
CA LEU A 113 3.66 13.48 -9.62
C LEU A 113 4.96 14.19 -9.25
N LYS A 114 5.81 14.46 -10.25
CA LYS A 114 7.03 15.26 -10.07
C LYS A 114 6.70 16.76 -10.18
N PRO A 115 7.46 17.66 -9.52
CA PRO A 115 7.38 19.10 -9.79
C PRO A 115 7.62 19.37 -11.29
N PRO A 116 6.83 20.26 -11.95
CA PRO A 116 5.83 21.18 -11.40
C PRO A 116 4.39 20.64 -11.29
N HIS A 117 4.11 19.45 -11.83
CA HIS A 117 2.76 18.87 -11.88
C HIS A 117 2.20 18.45 -10.51
N ASN A 118 3.04 18.42 -9.47
CA ASN A 118 2.66 18.01 -8.13
C ASN A 118 1.91 19.07 -7.31
N LYS A 119 1.91 20.34 -7.73
CA LYS A 119 1.32 21.45 -6.96
C LYS A 119 -0.04 21.93 -7.47
N SER A 120 -0.40 21.61 -8.72
CA SER A 120 -1.65 22.06 -9.32
C SER A 120 -2.60 20.89 -9.57
N ARG A 121 -3.86 21.04 -9.14
CA ARG A 121 -4.94 20.06 -9.40
C ARG A 121 -5.17 19.87 -10.90
N GLU A 122 -5.15 20.96 -11.67
CA GLU A 122 -5.36 20.91 -13.13
C GLU A 122 -4.25 20.12 -13.82
N ALA A 123 -3.01 20.30 -13.38
CA ALA A 123 -1.86 19.55 -13.90
C ALA A 123 -1.95 18.05 -13.56
N ALA A 124 -2.41 17.72 -12.35
CA ALA A 124 -2.64 16.35 -11.93
C ALA A 124 -3.77 15.68 -12.72
N GLU A 125 -4.86 16.40 -12.95
CA GLU A 125 -6.01 15.92 -13.72
C GLU A 125 -5.64 15.70 -15.20
N ALA A 126 -4.83 16.58 -15.78
CA ALA A 126 -4.31 16.40 -17.14
C ALA A 126 -3.45 15.14 -17.27
N VAL A 127 -2.65 14.80 -16.26
CA VAL A 127 -1.89 13.54 -16.24
C VAL A 127 -2.82 12.34 -16.05
N ALA A 128 -3.80 12.43 -15.14
CA ALA A 128 -4.77 11.37 -14.92
C ALA A 128 -5.55 11.02 -16.20
N LYS A 129 -6.02 12.04 -16.93
CA LYS A 129 -6.72 11.87 -18.22
C LYS A 129 -5.86 11.20 -19.29
N LYS A 130 -4.54 11.43 -19.28
CA LYS A 130 -3.60 10.78 -20.23
C LYS A 130 -3.37 9.30 -19.93
N ILE A 131 -3.44 8.91 -18.66
CA ILE A 131 -3.21 7.53 -18.21
C ILE A 131 -4.50 6.70 -18.34
N GLN A 132 -5.66 7.34 -18.18
CA GLN A 132 -6.95 6.68 -18.29
C GLN A 132 -7.16 6.13 -19.71
N GLN A 133 -7.29 4.81 -19.82
CA GLN A 133 -7.77 4.17 -21.04
C GLN A 133 -9.26 4.42 -21.19
N VAL A 134 -9.68 4.83 -22.38
CA VAL A 134 -11.08 5.07 -22.73
C VAL A 134 -11.43 4.20 -23.92
N THR A 135 -12.49 3.39 -23.79
CA THR A 135 -13.03 2.58 -24.89
C THR A 135 -14.27 3.26 -25.48
N LEU A 136 -14.63 2.90 -26.71
CA LEU A 136 -15.86 3.39 -27.35
C LEU A 136 -17.11 3.01 -26.56
N GLU A 137 -17.12 1.84 -25.94
CA GLU A 137 -18.19 1.39 -25.05
C GLU A 137 -18.42 2.36 -23.88
N MET A 138 -17.35 2.93 -23.30
CA MET A 138 -17.46 3.92 -22.22
C MET A 138 -17.95 5.29 -22.70
N LEU A 139 -17.95 5.55 -24.00
CA LEU A 139 -18.38 6.80 -24.62
C LEU A 139 -19.75 6.69 -25.29
N ALA A 140 -20.17 5.47 -25.64
CA ALA A 140 -21.43 5.19 -26.27
C ALA A 140 -22.55 5.22 -25.23
N LYS A 141 -23.60 5.98 -25.54
CA LYS A 141 -24.88 5.93 -24.84
C LYS A 141 -25.70 4.74 -25.33
N GLU A 142 -25.79 4.60 -26.65
CA GLU A 142 -26.56 3.56 -27.35
C GLU A 142 -25.77 3.10 -28.58
N VAL A 143 -25.88 1.80 -28.89
CA VAL A 143 -25.27 1.18 -30.06
C VAL A 143 -26.38 0.46 -30.80
N ASP A 144 -26.75 0.98 -31.96
CA ASP A 144 -27.77 0.42 -32.84
C ASP A 144 -27.13 -0.21 -34.07
N VAL A 145 -27.57 -1.41 -34.40
CA VAL A 145 -27.11 -2.14 -35.60
C VAL A 145 -28.24 -2.16 -36.61
N ASP A 146 -28.04 -1.47 -37.72
CA ASP A 146 -28.94 -1.53 -38.88
C ASP A 146 -28.47 -2.65 -39.82
N TYR A 147 -29.18 -3.77 -39.79
CA TYR A 147 -28.90 -4.94 -40.63
C TYR A 147 -29.26 -4.73 -42.10
N VAL A 148 -30.16 -3.80 -42.41
CA VAL A 148 -30.60 -3.54 -43.79
C VAL A 148 -29.60 -2.65 -44.50
N ALA A 149 -29.13 -1.60 -43.83
CA ALA A 149 -28.09 -0.72 -44.35
C ALA A 149 -26.67 -1.28 -44.14
N GLY A 150 -26.50 -2.33 -43.33
CA GLY A 150 -25.20 -2.86 -42.96
C GLY A 150 -24.35 -1.87 -42.16
N ALA A 151 -24.99 -1.02 -41.36
CA ALA A 151 -24.35 0.08 -40.64
C ALA A 151 -24.52 -0.04 -39.12
N VAL A 152 -23.52 0.40 -38.37
CA VAL A 152 -23.59 0.50 -36.90
C VAL A 152 -23.64 1.98 -36.53
N THR A 153 -24.72 2.39 -35.86
CA THR A 153 -24.91 3.75 -35.36
C THR A 153 -24.55 3.77 -33.88
N ILE A 154 -23.50 4.50 -33.52
CA ILE A 154 -23.08 4.69 -32.12
C ILE A 154 -23.47 6.10 -31.70
N THR A 155 -24.44 6.22 -30.79
CA THR A 155 -24.82 7.50 -30.20
C THR A 155 -23.88 7.81 -29.05
N LEU A 156 -23.04 8.84 -29.18
CA LEU A 156 -22.06 9.23 -28.17
C LEU A 156 -22.70 10.08 -27.06
N ASP A 157 -22.26 9.87 -25.82
CA ASP A 157 -22.68 10.67 -24.67
C ASP A 157 -21.87 11.99 -24.57
N PRO A 158 -22.51 13.16 -24.73
CA PRO A 158 -21.84 14.46 -24.64
C PRO A 158 -21.29 14.78 -23.24
N GLU A 159 -21.84 14.20 -22.16
CA GLU A 159 -21.32 14.42 -20.81
C GLU A 159 -20.00 13.67 -20.59
N GLN A 160 -19.92 12.42 -21.05
CA GLN A 160 -18.70 11.61 -20.98
C GLN A 160 -17.56 12.22 -21.82
N LEU A 161 -17.90 12.79 -22.98
CA LEU A 161 -16.93 13.50 -23.83
C LEU A 161 -16.36 14.74 -23.13
N LYS A 162 -17.21 15.57 -22.50
CA LYS A 162 -16.77 16.77 -21.76
C LYS A 162 -15.92 16.43 -20.54
N TYR A 163 -16.34 15.43 -19.77
CA TYR A 163 -15.62 15.00 -18.57
C TYR A 163 -14.18 14.54 -18.91
N ARG A 164 -14.04 13.79 -20.01
CA ARG A 164 -12.75 13.27 -20.49
C ARG A 164 -11.97 14.26 -21.34
N GLY A 165 -12.56 15.40 -21.71
CA GLY A 165 -11.92 16.43 -22.55
C GLY A 165 -11.68 15.98 -24.00
N LEU A 166 -12.53 15.09 -24.52
CA LEU A 166 -12.43 14.55 -25.87
C LEU A 166 -13.37 15.27 -26.83
N SER A 167 -12.93 15.48 -28.07
CA SER A 167 -13.77 16.03 -29.14
C SER A 167 -14.26 14.94 -30.10
N LEU A 168 -15.34 15.21 -30.84
CA LEU A 168 -15.86 14.29 -31.86
C LEU A 168 -14.81 13.97 -32.94
N LYS A 169 -13.93 14.93 -33.25
CA LYS A 169 -12.83 14.75 -34.20
C LYS A 169 -11.80 13.74 -33.73
N ASP A 170 -11.57 13.66 -32.42
CA ASP A 170 -10.63 12.70 -31.84
C ASP A 170 -11.18 11.29 -31.97
N VAL A 171 -12.50 11.12 -31.75
CA VAL A 171 -13.19 9.84 -31.93
C VAL A 171 -13.19 9.42 -33.39
N GLU A 172 -13.54 10.33 -34.31
CA GLU A 172 -13.56 10.08 -35.76
C GLU A 172 -12.18 9.60 -36.26
N LYS A 173 -11.09 10.25 -35.82
CA LYS A 173 -9.72 9.88 -36.18
C LYS A 173 -9.29 8.50 -35.69
N ILE A 174 -9.85 8.04 -34.57
CA ILE A 174 -9.57 6.70 -34.02
C ILE A 174 -10.34 5.65 -34.83
N VAL A 175 -11.61 5.92 -35.14
CA VAL A 175 -12.47 5.02 -35.91
C VAL A 175 -12.01 4.92 -37.36
N SER A 176 -11.55 6.01 -37.98
CA SER A 176 -11.04 6.01 -39.36
C SER A 176 -9.70 5.29 -39.54
N LYS A 177 -9.02 4.96 -38.44
CA LYS A 177 -7.74 4.23 -38.41
C LYS A 177 -7.89 2.75 -38.08
N ALA A 178 -9.08 2.33 -37.65
CA ALA A 178 -9.43 0.93 -37.42
C ALA A 178 -9.86 0.28 -38.75
#